data_AF-A0A7J5LE46-F1
#
_entry.id   AF-A0A7J5LE46-F1
#
_cell.length_a   1.000
_cell.length_b   1.000
_cell.length_c   1.000
_cell.angle_alpha   90.00
_cell.angle_beta   90.00
_cell.angle_gamma   90.00
#
_symmetry.space_group_name_H-M   'P 1'
#
loop_
_entity.id
_entity.type
_entity.pdbx_description
1 polymer ?
#
loop_
_entity_poly.entity_id
_entity_poly.type
_entity_poly.pdbx_seq_one_letter_code
_entity_poly.pdbx_strand_id
1 'polypeptide(L)'
;MKWSMLSFMGVLLLSCQGKTSSETHGGKQVSAPDTVLAYKYKESGKKKSANGDQQGAIDDYTKAIYFNPNYDTAYHNRGVVKAAIGDYNGAISDYNKAIEINPQLKFSFFSRGNVKVKLKDNIGAMYDFSKAIELDSNYINPYINRGVLKSKMGDYNGELSDYRLAIKICKPNADLYNNLGRALYDLERFKESADAYGEGIKHFPKDYRLYYGRGLARKRIGDKKGACEDWMKSSELGCVQANILLPLCDEYMKERTDSLKRQNEGKEQSE
;
A
#
# COMPACT_ATOMS: atom_id res chain seq x y z
N MET A 1 -74.64 -44.50 -29.61
CA MET A 1 -75.66 -43.44 -29.65
C MET A 1 -76.03 -43.07 -28.23
N LYS A 2 -76.06 -41.76 -27.90
CA LYS A 2 -76.77 -41.06 -26.81
C LYS A 2 -76.46 -41.48 -25.34
N TRP A 3 -75.83 -40.65 -24.52
CA TRP A 3 -76.31 -39.45 -23.77
C TRP A 3 -77.18 -39.74 -22.54
N SER A 4 -76.66 -39.37 -21.36
CA SER A 4 -77.30 -39.11 -20.05
C SER A 4 -76.14 -38.93 -19.04
N MET A 5 -76.06 -38.02 -18.07
CA MET A 5 -76.94 -37.02 -17.47
C MET A 5 -76.07 -36.12 -16.56
N LEU A 6 -76.56 -34.89 -16.32
CA LEU A 6 -76.55 -34.06 -15.09
C LEU A 6 -75.49 -34.32 -13.99
N SER A 7 -74.68 -33.35 -13.55
CA SER A 7 -74.96 -32.09 -12.83
C SER A 7 -74.75 -32.19 -11.30
N PHE A 8 -74.21 -31.09 -10.77
CA PHE A 8 -74.29 -30.55 -9.40
C PHE A 8 -73.11 -30.68 -8.41
N MET A 9 -72.63 -29.47 -8.06
CA MET A 9 -72.24 -28.94 -6.74
C MET A 9 -70.91 -29.35 -6.08
N GLY A 10 -70.12 -28.33 -5.73
CA GLY A 10 -69.07 -28.45 -4.71
C GLY A 10 -68.05 -27.31 -4.74
N VAL A 11 -68.34 -26.23 -4.03
CA VAL A 11 -67.43 -25.11 -3.73
C VAL A 11 -66.19 -25.62 -3.00
N LEU A 12 -64.98 -25.23 -3.42
CA LEU A 12 -63.83 -25.11 -2.52
C LEU A 12 -62.88 -23.99 -3.01
N LEU A 13 -62.95 -22.84 -2.33
CA LEU A 13 -61.92 -21.81 -2.36
C LEU A 13 -60.67 -22.36 -1.67
N LEU A 14 -59.58 -22.59 -2.43
CA LEU A 14 -58.25 -22.72 -1.84
C LEU A 14 -57.34 -21.61 -2.37
N SER A 15 -57.04 -20.68 -1.47
CA SER A 15 -56.00 -19.67 -1.55
C SER A 15 -54.61 -20.32 -1.68
N CYS A 16 -53.90 -20.07 -2.78
CA CYS A 16 -52.46 -20.29 -2.85
C CYS A 16 -51.73 -19.19 -2.08
N GLN A 17 -51.47 -19.42 -0.79
CA GLN A 17 -50.42 -18.70 -0.07
C GLN A 17 -49.07 -19.38 -0.36
N GLY A 18 -48.25 -18.74 -1.19
CA GLY A 18 -46.84 -19.04 -1.27
C GLY A 18 -46.16 -18.65 0.04
N LYS A 19 -45.76 -19.63 0.83
CA LYS A 19 -44.82 -19.44 1.93
C LYS A 19 -43.41 -19.34 1.34
N THR A 20 -42.93 -18.13 1.13
CA THR A 20 -41.49 -17.87 1.10
C THR A 20 -41.03 -17.73 2.54
N SER A 21 -40.28 -18.73 3.03
CA SER A 21 -39.55 -18.64 4.29
C SER A 21 -38.44 -17.60 4.12
N SER A 22 -38.67 -16.38 4.59
CA SER A 22 -37.62 -15.40 4.81
C SER A 22 -36.78 -15.86 6.00
N GLU A 23 -35.59 -16.36 5.74
CA GLU A 23 -34.53 -16.46 6.75
C GLU A 23 -34.14 -15.03 7.14
N THR A 24 -34.69 -14.55 8.26
CA THR A 24 -34.29 -13.28 8.84
C THR A 24 -32.95 -13.48 9.54
N HIS A 25 -31.85 -13.06 8.91
CA HIS A 25 -30.63 -12.74 9.65
C HIS A 25 -30.97 -11.60 10.64
N GLY A 26 -31.00 -11.95 11.93
CA GLY A 26 -31.36 -11.05 13.05
C GLY A 26 -30.33 -9.96 13.30
N GLY A 27 -30.17 -9.03 12.35
CA GLY A 27 -29.50 -7.76 12.59
C GLY A 27 -30.49 -6.79 13.22
N LYS A 28 -30.18 -6.24 14.40
CA LYS A 28 -30.89 -5.07 14.94
C LYS A 28 -30.90 -3.98 13.86
N GLN A 29 -32.08 -3.52 13.44
CA GLN A 29 -32.18 -2.31 12.64
C GLN A 29 -31.60 -1.14 13.46
N VAL A 30 -30.56 -0.50 12.94
CA VAL A 30 -29.90 0.66 13.56
C VAL A 30 -30.79 1.89 13.34
N SER A 31 -31.16 2.59 14.42
CA SER A 31 -32.03 3.77 14.33
C SER A 31 -31.27 4.99 13.78
N ALA A 32 -31.97 5.97 13.22
CA ALA A 32 -31.33 7.20 12.73
C ALA A 32 -30.57 7.99 13.83
N PRO A 33 -31.04 8.09 15.08
CA PRO A 33 -30.23 8.63 16.17
C PRO A 33 -28.93 7.85 16.43
N ASP A 34 -28.99 6.51 16.36
CA ASP A 34 -27.82 5.66 16.58
C ASP A 34 -26.78 5.83 15.48
N THR A 35 -27.18 6.02 14.21
CA THR A 35 -26.22 6.27 13.12
C THR A 35 -25.49 7.60 13.27
N VAL A 36 -26.19 8.66 13.73
CA VAL A 36 -25.58 9.96 14.02
C VAL A 36 -24.58 9.86 15.18
N LEU A 37 -24.94 9.17 16.26
CA LEU A 37 -24.05 8.94 17.39
C LEU A 37 -22.83 8.11 16.98
N ALA A 38 -23.02 7.04 16.21
CA ALA A 38 -21.94 6.21 15.70
C ALA A 38 -20.94 7.04 14.88
N TYR A 39 -21.44 7.86 13.96
CA TYR A 39 -20.61 8.77 13.16
C TYR A 39 -19.84 9.75 14.04
N LYS A 40 -20.51 10.41 15.00
CA LYS A 40 -19.90 11.37 15.92
C LYS A 40 -18.74 10.75 16.70
N TYR A 41 -18.94 9.57 17.29
CA TYR A 41 -17.90 8.89 18.04
C TYR A 41 -16.76 8.41 17.14
N LYS A 42 -17.03 7.91 15.93
CA LYS A 42 -15.96 7.53 14.98
C LYS A 42 -15.09 8.75 14.59
N GLU A 43 -15.70 9.90 14.31
CA GLU A 43 -14.93 11.12 14.01
C GLU A 43 -14.15 11.64 15.23
N SER A 44 -14.72 11.53 16.43
CA SER A 44 -14.01 11.85 17.68
C SER A 44 -12.80 10.95 17.90
N GLY A 45 -12.96 9.64 17.73
CA GLY A 45 -11.87 8.67 17.84
C GLY A 45 -10.75 8.94 16.83
N LYS A 46 -11.09 9.33 15.60
CA LYS A 46 -10.11 9.73 14.58
C LYS A 46 -9.28 10.94 15.01
N LYS A 47 -9.92 11.97 15.58
CA LYS A 47 -9.23 13.17 16.08
C LYS A 47 -8.29 12.83 17.25
N LYS A 48 -8.75 12.01 18.20
CA LYS A 48 -7.94 11.57 19.34
C LYS A 48 -6.71 10.78 18.91
N SER A 49 -6.87 9.84 17.97
CA SER A 49 -5.75 9.07 17.42
C SER A 49 -4.72 9.99 16.75
N ALA A 50 -5.18 10.97 15.97
CA ALA A 50 -4.30 11.95 15.32
C ALA A 50 -3.52 12.82 16.33
N ASN A 51 -4.11 13.08 17.51
CA ASN A 51 -3.49 13.82 18.60
C ASN A 51 -2.63 12.94 19.54
N GLY A 52 -2.52 11.64 19.27
CA GLY A 52 -1.74 10.70 20.10
C GLY A 52 -2.49 10.10 21.29
N ASP A 53 -3.75 10.48 21.54
CA ASP A 53 -4.60 9.86 22.56
C ASP A 53 -5.16 8.53 22.05
N GLN A 54 -4.33 7.49 22.12
CA GLN A 54 -4.67 6.17 21.56
C GLN A 54 -5.78 5.48 22.37
N GLN A 55 -5.77 5.60 23.70
CA GLN A 55 -6.80 4.97 24.54
C GLN A 55 -8.15 5.65 24.34
N GLY A 56 -8.20 6.99 24.35
CA GLY A 56 -9.44 7.71 24.10
C GLY A 56 -9.98 7.49 22.68
N ALA A 57 -9.12 7.23 21.70
CA ALA A 57 -9.53 6.81 20.37
C ALA A 57 -10.20 5.42 20.36
N ILE A 58 -9.61 4.44 21.05
CA ILE A 58 -10.18 3.10 21.21
C ILE A 58 -11.56 3.17 21.87
N ASP A 59 -11.70 3.96 22.93
CA ASP A 59 -12.95 4.12 23.67
C ASP A 59 -14.05 4.71 22.77
N ASP A 60 -13.72 5.74 21.99
CA ASP A 60 -14.67 6.37 21.08
C ASP A 60 -15.03 5.45 19.92
N TYR A 61 -14.09 4.72 19.31
CA TYR A 61 -14.44 3.72 18.30
C TYR A 61 -15.30 2.60 18.88
N THR A 62 -15.08 2.21 20.14
CA THR A 62 -15.91 1.21 20.82
C THR A 62 -17.34 1.71 21.00
N LYS A 63 -17.54 2.99 21.36
CA LYS A 63 -18.87 3.61 21.39
C LYS A 63 -19.49 3.67 19.99
N ALA A 64 -18.72 4.00 18.95
CA ALA A 64 -19.21 4.02 17.58
C ALA A 64 -19.74 2.64 17.13
N ILE A 65 -19.00 1.58 17.48
CA ILE A 65 -19.37 0.19 17.22
C ILE A 65 -20.61 -0.23 18.04
N TYR A 66 -20.74 0.26 19.27
CA TYR A 66 -21.93 -0.01 20.09
C TYR A 66 -23.21 0.52 19.43
N PHE A 67 -23.18 1.76 18.94
CA PHE A 67 -24.33 2.37 18.26
C PHE A 67 -24.56 1.80 16.86
N ASN A 68 -23.49 1.44 16.14
CA ASN A 68 -23.60 0.76 14.85
C ASN A 68 -22.67 -0.47 14.80
N PRO A 69 -23.19 -1.68 15.13
CA PRO A 69 -22.40 -2.91 15.12
C PRO A 69 -21.89 -3.33 13.73
N ASN A 70 -22.43 -2.74 12.66
CA ASN A 70 -22.03 -2.97 11.27
C ASN A 70 -21.15 -1.81 10.73
N TYR A 71 -20.49 -1.05 11.60
CA TYR A 71 -19.64 0.07 11.17
C TYR A 71 -18.21 -0.40 10.84
N ASP A 72 -18.05 -1.02 9.67
CA ASP A 72 -16.77 -1.55 9.14
C ASP A 72 -15.57 -0.61 9.35
N THR A 73 -15.73 0.68 9.02
CA THR A 73 -14.63 1.66 9.16
C THR A 73 -14.28 1.98 10.62
N ALA A 74 -15.22 1.83 11.57
CA ALA A 74 -14.93 2.00 12.99
C ALA A 74 -14.12 0.82 13.54
N TYR A 75 -14.45 -0.42 13.14
CA TYR A 75 -13.61 -1.58 13.45
C TYR A 75 -12.23 -1.44 12.82
N HIS A 76 -12.15 -1.09 11.53
CA HIS A 76 -10.87 -0.86 10.86
C HIS A 76 -10.00 0.15 11.62
N ASN A 77 -10.53 1.33 11.94
CA ASN A 77 -9.77 2.37 12.63
C ASN A 77 -9.37 1.96 14.05
N ARG A 78 -10.24 1.26 14.80
CA ARG A 78 -9.87 0.73 16.12
C ARG A 78 -8.74 -0.30 16.01
N GLY A 79 -8.78 -1.15 14.99
CA GLY A 79 -7.72 -2.10 14.67
C GLY A 79 -6.39 -1.41 14.35
N VAL A 80 -6.42 -0.29 13.61
CA VAL A 80 -5.21 0.52 13.34
C VAL A 80 -4.60 1.05 14.63
N VAL A 81 -5.41 1.60 15.53
CA VAL A 81 -4.94 2.13 16.81
C VAL A 81 -4.38 1.01 17.70
N LYS A 82 -5.08 -0.13 17.81
CA LYS A 82 -4.60 -1.30 18.56
C LYS A 82 -3.27 -1.82 18.04
N ALA A 83 -3.11 -1.91 16.71
CA ALA A 83 -1.85 -2.30 16.10
C ALA A 83 -0.72 -1.31 16.43
N ALA A 84 -1.00 -0.01 16.48
CA ALA A 84 -0.02 1.02 16.83
C ALA A 84 0.49 0.90 18.28
N ILE A 85 -0.36 0.45 19.21
CA ILE A 85 0.02 0.22 20.62
C ILE A 85 0.52 -1.21 20.89
N GLY A 86 0.65 -2.05 19.86
CA GLY A 86 1.16 -3.42 19.98
C GLY A 86 0.12 -4.50 20.30
N ASP A 87 -1.17 -4.16 20.41
CA ASP A 87 -2.26 -5.14 20.51
C ASP A 87 -2.59 -5.74 19.13
N TYR A 88 -1.70 -6.62 18.66
CA TYR A 88 -1.82 -7.24 17.34
C TYR A 88 -2.99 -8.21 17.23
N ASN A 89 -3.30 -8.96 18.30
CA ASN A 89 -4.42 -9.90 18.30
C ASN A 89 -5.76 -9.17 18.28
N GLY A 90 -5.91 -8.12 19.09
CA GLY A 90 -7.09 -7.26 19.07
C GLY A 90 -7.24 -6.52 17.74
N ALA A 91 -6.15 -6.10 17.12
CA ALA A 91 -6.17 -5.52 15.78
C ALA A 91 -6.66 -6.51 14.72
N ILE A 92 -6.17 -7.76 14.71
CA ILE A 92 -6.62 -8.81 13.79
C ILE A 92 -8.11 -9.08 13.97
N SER A 93 -8.61 -9.16 15.20
CA SER A 93 -10.03 -9.35 15.49
C SER A 93 -10.88 -8.23 14.88
N ASP A 94 -10.46 -6.98 15.07
CA ASP A 94 -11.16 -5.82 14.51
C ASP A 94 -11.11 -5.79 12.98
N TYR A 95 -9.96 -6.10 12.36
CA TYR A 95 -9.87 -6.20 10.90
C TYR A 95 -10.70 -7.33 10.32
N ASN A 96 -10.75 -8.48 10.99
CA ASN A 96 -11.61 -9.60 10.59
C ASN A 96 -13.07 -9.17 10.57
N LYS A 97 -13.53 -8.47 11.62
CA LYS A 97 -14.90 -8.00 11.67
C LYS A 97 -15.20 -6.94 10.61
N ALA A 98 -14.27 -6.02 10.36
CA ALA A 98 -14.41 -5.05 9.28
C ALA A 98 -14.53 -5.72 7.89
N ILE A 99 -13.75 -6.77 7.64
CA ILE A 99 -13.79 -7.54 6.38
C ILE A 99 -15.07 -8.37 6.26
N GLU A 100 -15.54 -8.96 7.36
CA GLU A 100 -16.81 -9.70 7.40
C GLU A 100 -18.00 -8.79 7.05
N ILE A 101 -18.02 -7.57 7.59
CA ILE A 101 -19.05 -6.57 7.32
C ILE A 101 -18.93 -6.02 5.90
N ASN A 102 -17.71 -5.69 5.47
CA ASN A 102 -17.42 -5.10 4.17
C ASN A 102 -16.21 -5.78 3.50
N PRO A 103 -16.44 -6.81 2.68
CA PRO A 103 -15.37 -7.51 1.96
C PRO A 103 -14.65 -6.66 0.92
N GLN A 104 -15.15 -5.47 0.59
CA GLN A 104 -14.54 -4.54 -0.38
C GLN A 104 -13.57 -3.56 0.28
N LEU A 105 -13.39 -3.62 1.61
CA LEU A 105 -12.54 -2.70 2.35
C LEU A 105 -11.06 -3.10 2.24
N LYS A 106 -10.43 -2.80 1.10
CA LYS A 106 -9.01 -3.11 0.80
C LYS A 106 -8.02 -2.71 1.89
N PHE A 107 -8.27 -1.59 2.58
CA PHE A 107 -7.39 -1.10 3.65
C PHE A 107 -7.34 -2.06 4.85
N SER A 108 -8.44 -2.78 5.15
CA SER A 108 -8.47 -3.78 6.21
C SER A 108 -7.65 -5.01 5.86
N PHE A 109 -7.70 -5.48 4.61
CA PHE A 109 -6.80 -6.54 4.15
C PHE A 109 -5.34 -6.10 4.26
N PHE A 110 -4.99 -4.94 3.71
CA PHE A 110 -3.61 -4.43 3.79
C PHE A 110 -3.12 -4.29 5.23
N SER A 111 -3.94 -3.72 6.12
CA SER A 111 -3.56 -3.49 7.52
C SER A 111 -3.44 -4.80 8.30
N ARG A 112 -4.35 -5.76 8.06
CA ARG A 112 -4.25 -7.11 8.63
C ARG A 112 -3.01 -7.84 8.15
N GLY A 113 -2.67 -7.72 6.86
CA GLY A 113 -1.44 -8.27 6.30
C GLY A 113 -0.19 -7.72 6.98
N ASN A 114 -0.13 -6.41 7.24
CA ASN A 114 0.98 -5.80 7.96
C ASN A 114 1.13 -6.32 9.39
N VAL A 115 0.02 -6.51 10.11
CA VAL A 115 0.03 -7.10 11.46
C VAL A 115 0.47 -8.58 11.42
N LYS A 116 -0.01 -9.36 10.44
CA LYS A 116 0.42 -10.75 10.25
C LYS A 116 1.92 -10.88 9.99
N VAL A 117 2.54 -9.95 9.24
CA VAL A 117 4.00 -9.90 9.11
C VAL A 117 4.69 -9.72 10.47
N LYS A 118 4.15 -8.87 11.36
CA LYS A 118 4.71 -8.70 12.72
C LYS A 118 4.58 -9.97 13.56
N LEU A 119 3.53 -10.74 13.35
CA LEU A 119 3.31 -12.04 13.98
C LEU A 119 4.00 -13.21 13.27
N LYS A 120 4.81 -12.94 12.22
CA LYS A 120 5.49 -13.94 11.39
C LYS A 120 4.54 -14.88 10.62
N ASP A 121 3.26 -14.55 10.50
CA ASP A 121 2.32 -15.21 9.59
C ASP A 121 2.52 -14.67 8.16
N ASN A 122 3.62 -15.08 7.55
CA ASN A 122 3.99 -14.60 6.22
C ASN A 122 3.01 -15.08 5.14
N ILE A 123 2.49 -16.30 5.25
CA ILE A 123 1.54 -16.87 4.28
C ILE A 123 0.21 -16.09 4.34
N GLY A 124 -0.32 -15.86 5.54
CA GLY A 124 -1.54 -15.08 5.71
C GLY A 124 -1.37 -13.61 5.29
N ALA A 125 -0.18 -13.03 5.49
CA ALA A 125 0.13 -11.69 5.00
C ALA A 125 0.17 -11.61 3.47
N MET A 126 0.79 -12.59 2.81
CA MET A 126 0.81 -12.71 1.35
C MET A 126 -0.60 -12.78 0.75
N TYR A 127 -1.49 -13.56 1.37
CA TYR A 127 -2.90 -13.62 0.98
C TYR A 127 -3.56 -12.24 1.08
N ASP A 128 -3.40 -11.57 2.23
CA ASP A 128 -4.04 -10.29 2.50
C ASP A 128 -3.54 -9.17 1.56
N PHE A 129 -2.24 -9.11 1.27
CA PHE A 129 -1.72 -8.18 0.28
C PHE A 129 -2.27 -8.46 -1.13
N SER A 130 -2.39 -9.74 -1.49
CA SER A 130 -2.95 -10.14 -2.79
C SER A 130 -4.42 -9.75 -2.91
N LYS A 131 -5.22 -9.92 -1.85
CA LYS A 131 -6.61 -9.45 -1.82
C LYS A 131 -6.72 -7.93 -1.87
N ALA A 132 -5.86 -7.18 -1.18
CA ALA A 132 -5.86 -5.73 -1.30
C ALA A 132 -5.57 -5.24 -2.73
N ILE A 133 -4.69 -5.94 -3.46
CA ILE A 133 -4.38 -5.70 -4.88
C ILE A 133 -5.55 -6.04 -5.80
N GLU A 134 -6.22 -7.17 -5.56
CA GLU A 134 -7.40 -7.60 -6.33
C GLU A 134 -8.54 -6.56 -6.23
N LEU A 135 -8.74 -6.00 -5.04
CA LEU A 135 -9.77 -4.99 -4.77
C LEU A 135 -9.43 -3.60 -5.35
N ASP A 136 -8.13 -3.28 -5.47
CA ASP A 136 -7.67 -2.05 -6.10
C ASP A 136 -6.24 -2.23 -6.63
N SER A 137 -6.14 -2.41 -7.95
CA SER A 137 -4.86 -2.59 -8.64
C SER A 137 -3.97 -1.35 -8.62
N ASN A 138 -4.52 -0.16 -8.31
CA ASN A 138 -3.74 1.07 -8.15
C ASN A 138 -3.26 1.27 -6.70
N TYR A 139 -3.60 0.36 -5.78
CA TYR A 139 -3.16 0.47 -4.39
C TYR A 139 -1.71 0.00 -4.24
N ILE A 140 -0.80 0.97 -4.24
CA ILE A 140 0.65 0.73 -4.36
C ILE A 140 1.29 0.01 -3.17
N ASN A 141 0.86 0.31 -1.94
CA ASN A 141 1.51 -0.18 -0.73
C ASN A 141 1.49 -1.72 -0.59
N PRO A 142 0.39 -2.42 -0.90
CA PRO A 142 0.38 -3.87 -1.01
C PRO A 142 1.47 -4.46 -1.91
N TYR A 143 1.76 -3.89 -3.08
CA TYR A 143 2.83 -4.38 -3.96
C TYR A 143 4.21 -4.23 -3.32
N ILE A 144 4.46 -3.07 -2.70
CA ILE A 144 5.72 -2.80 -2.00
C ILE A 144 5.92 -3.81 -0.86
N ASN A 145 4.92 -3.95 0.02
CA ASN A 145 5.04 -4.81 1.20
C ASN A 145 5.08 -6.30 0.83
N ARG A 146 4.33 -6.71 -0.20
CA ARG A 146 4.38 -8.09 -0.71
C ARG A 146 5.72 -8.39 -1.36
N GLY A 147 6.30 -7.46 -2.11
CA GLY A 147 7.64 -7.60 -2.68
C GLY A 147 8.71 -7.78 -1.61
N VAL A 148 8.72 -6.91 -0.59
CA VAL A 148 9.64 -7.04 0.56
C VAL A 148 9.47 -8.36 1.29
N LEU A 149 8.22 -8.82 1.46
CA LEU A 149 7.94 -10.10 2.12
C LEU A 149 8.43 -11.30 1.29
N LYS A 150 8.20 -11.29 -0.03
CA LYS A 150 8.73 -12.30 -0.95
C LYS A 150 10.25 -12.37 -0.93
N SER A 151 10.93 -11.22 -0.92
CA SER A 151 12.39 -11.14 -0.75
C SER A 151 12.86 -11.85 0.52
N LYS A 152 12.21 -11.58 1.66
CA LYS A 152 12.51 -12.25 2.95
C LYS A 152 12.25 -13.76 2.91
N MET A 153 11.37 -14.22 2.04
CA MET A 153 11.05 -15.63 1.82
C MET A 153 11.93 -16.26 0.73
N GLY A 154 12.87 -15.51 0.13
CA GLY A 154 13.75 -15.98 -0.96
C GLY A 154 13.12 -15.95 -2.36
N ASP A 155 11.89 -15.44 -2.50
CA ASP A 155 11.22 -15.27 -3.80
C ASP A 155 11.59 -13.92 -4.44
N TYR A 156 12.84 -13.83 -4.91
CA TYR A 156 13.34 -12.60 -5.52
C TYR A 156 12.67 -12.29 -6.87
N ASN A 157 12.29 -13.31 -7.64
CA ASN A 157 11.58 -13.11 -8.91
C ASN A 157 10.17 -12.53 -8.69
N GLY A 158 9.46 -13.02 -7.67
CA GLY A 158 8.17 -12.50 -7.29
C GLY A 158 8.24 -11.08 -6.72
N GLU A 159 9.32 -10.72 -6.02
CA GLU A 159 9.59 -9.34 -5.59
C GLU A 159 9.71 -8.40 -6.80
N LEU A 160 10.61 -8.71 -7.73
CA LEU A 160 10.82 -7.90 -8.94
C LEU A 160 9.54 -7.76 -9.76
N SER A 161 8.74 -8.84 -9.83
CA SER A 161 7.46 -8.85 -10.55
C SER A 161 6.44 -7.89 -9.93
N ASP A 162 6.35 -7.83 -8.59
CA ASP A 162 5.44 -6.90 -7.90
C ASP A 162 5.84 -5.45 -8.15
N TYR A 163 7.12 -5.11 -8.04
CA TYR A 163 7.58 -3.74 -8.27
C TYR A 163 7.39 -3.30 -9.72
N ARG A 164 7.73 -4.17 -10.70
CA ARG A 164 7.54 -3.88 -12.13
C ARG A 164 6.07 -3.70 -12.49
N LEU A 165 5.19 -4.56 -11.95
CA LEU A 165 3.76 -4.44 -12.18
C LEU A 165 3.22 -3.12 -11.61
N ALA A 166 3.61 -2.76 -10.38
CA ALA A 166 3.19 -1.50 -9.76
C ALA A 166 3.70 -0.28 -10.53
N ILE A 167 4.95 -0.28 -11.01
CA ILE A 167 5.48 0.80 -11.87
C ILE A 167 4.68 0.97 -13.16
N LYS A 168 4.17 -0.13 -13.73
CA LYS A 168 3.42 -0.11 -14.99
C LYS A 168 2.01 0.49 -14.83
N ILE A 169 1.34 0.22 -13.71
CA ILE A 169 -0.10 0.50 -13.55
C ILE A 169 -0.40 1.63 -12.58
N CYS A 170 0.41 1.80 -11.53
CA CYS A 170 0.18 2.80 -10.51
C CYS A 170 0.76 4.16 -10.93
N LYS A 171 0.37 5.20 -10.20
CA LYS A 171 1.04 6.50 -10.30
C LYS A 171 2.53 6.33 -9.94
N PRO A 172 3.45 7.03 -10.63
CA PRO A 172 4.87 6.97 -10.31
C PRO A 172 5.13 7.18 -8.82
N ASN A 173 6.07 6.42 -8.26
CA ASN A 173 6.46 6.51 -6.86
C ASN A 173 7.96 6.22 -6.72
N ALA A 174 8.69 7.12 -6.05
CA ALA A 174 10.14 7.01 -5.92
C ALA A 174 10.60 5.75 -5.17
N ASP A 175 9.83 5.30 -4.16
CA ASP A 175 10.18 4.11 -3.38
C ASP A 175 10.13 2.83 -4.23
N LEU A 176 9.23 2.74 -5.22
CA LEU A 176 9.20 1.60 -6.14
C LEU A 176 10.46 1.52 -6.99
N TYR A 177 10.87 2.63 -7.62
CA TYR A 177 12.10 2.64 -8.42
C TYR A 177 13.33 2.39 -7.56
N ASN A 178 13.36 2.96 -6.35
CA ASN A 178 14.44 2.73 -5.40
C ASN A 178 14.53 1.26 -4.96
N ASN A 179 13.40 0.65 -4.62
CA ASN A 179 13.33 -0.75 -4.19
C ASN A 179 13.64 -1.71 -5.34
N LEU A 180 13.14 -1.43 -6.56
CA LEU A 180 13.48 -2.22 -7.75
C LEU A 180 14.97 -2.13 -8.07
N GLY A 181 15.54 -0.92 -8.09
CA GLY A 181 16.97 -0.72 -8.31
C GLY A 181 17.82 -1.45 -7.28
N ARG A 182 17.43 -1.40 -5.99
CA ARG A 182 18.14 -2.10 -4.90
C ARG A 182 18.02 -3.62 -5.04
N ALA A 183 16.82 -4.15 -5.27
CA ALA A 183 16.62 -5.59 -5.46
C ALA A 183 17.42 -6.13 -6.65
N LEU A 184 17.47 -5.39 -7.77
CA LEU A 184 18.30 -5.74 -8.92
C LEU A 184 19.80 -5.67 -8.60
N TYR A 185 20.22 -4.70 -7.80
CA TYR A 185 21.62 -4.58 -7.36
C TYR A 185 22.04 -5.76 -6.48
N ASP A 186 21.19 -6.13 -5.51
CA ASP A 186 21.43 -7.26 -4.60
C ASP A 186 21.49 -8.60 -5.35
N LEU A 187 20.83 -8.69 -6.52
CA LEU A 187 20.89 -9.83 -7.45
C LEU A 187 22.02 -9.71 -8.50
N GLU A 188 22.92 -8.75 -8.34
CA GLU A 188 24.04 -8.44 -9.27
C GLU A 188 23.62 -8.09 -10.70
N ARG A 189 22.35 -7.74 -10.93
CA ARG A 189 21.80 -7.28 -12.21
C ARG A 189 22.06 -5.78 -12.37
N PHE A 190 23.33 -5.38 -12.32
CA PHE A 190 23.74 -3.98 -12.18
C PHE A 190 23.27 -3.08 -13.31
N LYS A 191 23.25 -3.57 -14.56
CA LYS A 191 22.76 -2.79 -15.70
C LYS A 191 21.27 -2.44 -15.55
N GLU A 192 20.44 -3.44 -15.25
CA GLU A 192 19.00 -3.23 -15.02
C GLU A 192 18.75 -2.38 -13.77
N SER A 193 19.56 -2.53 -12.73
CA SER A 193 19.51 -1.68 -11.54
C SER A 193 19.72 -0.21 -11.90
N ALA A 194 20.78 0.09 -12.66
CA ALA A 194 21.06 1.46 -13.11
C ALA A 194 19.94 2.03 -13.99
N ASP A 195 19.37 1.21 -14.87
CA ASP A 195 18.26 1.61 -15.75
C ASP A 195 16.98 1.89 -14.92
N ALA A 196 16.66 1.04 -13.93
CA ALA A 196 15.50 1.24 -13.05
C ALA A 196 15.59 2.54 -12.24
N TYR A 197 16.76 2.85 -11.68
CA TYR A 197 16.99 4.14 -11.03
C TYR A 197 16.90 5.30 -12.02
N GLY A 198 17.42 5.11 -13.24
CA GLY A 198 17.35 6.11 -14.32
C GLY A 198 15.93 6.47 -14.71
N GLU A 199 15.04 5.49 -14.85
CA GLU A 199 13.61 5.73 -15.07
C GLU A 199 12.98 6.50 -13.91
N GLY A 200 13.30 6.12 -12.66
CA GLY A 200 12.83 6.83 -11.48
C GLY A 200 13.23 8.31 -11.47
N ILE A 201 14.47 8.63 -11.85
CA ILE A 201 15.00 10.00 -11.89
C ILE A 201 14.21 10.89 -12.87
N LYS A 202 13.70 10.35 -13.97
CA LYS A 202 12.86 11.11 -14.92
C LYS A 202 11.60 11.65 -14.24
N HIS A 203 11.03 10.89 -13.30
CA HIS A 203 9.83 11.28 -12.56
C HIS A 203 10.17 12.06 -11.28
N PHE A 204 11.31 11.76 -10.64
CA PHE A 204 11.71 12.29 -9.33
C PHE A 204 13.14 12.85 -9.36
N PRO A 205 13.39 13.93 -10.11
CA PRO A 205 14.75 14.44 -10.33
C PRO A 205 15.41 15.04 -9.07
N LYS A 206 14.65 15.22 -7.98
CA LYS A 206 15.13 15.72 -6.69
C LYS A 206 15.29 14.63 -5.63
N ASP A 207 15.00 13.37 -5.93
CA ASP A 207 15.19 12.27 -4.98
C ASP A 207 16.65 11.79 -5.01
N TYR A 208 17.41 12.15 -3.98
CA TYR A 208 18.84 11.82 -3.90
C TYR A 208 19.11 10.31 -3.92
N ARG A 209 18.18 9.49 -3.43
CA ARG A 209 18.35 8.03 -3.25
C ARG A 209 18.50 7.35 -4.60
N LEU A 210 17.78 7.85 -5.60
CA LEU A 210 17.81 7.31 -6.96
C LEU A 210 19.18 7.55 -7.62
N TYR A 211 19.76 8.74 -7.45
CA TYR A 211 21.12 9.01 -7.93
C TYR A 211 22.15 8.18 -7.17
N TYR A 212 22.06 8.12 -5.84
CA TYR A 212 22.98 7.32 -5.02
C TYR A 212 23.02 5.86 -5.48
N GLY A 213 21.84 5.23 -5.60
CA GLY A 213 21.71 3.85 -6.06
C GLY A 213 22.18 3.65 -7.50
N ARG A 214 21.83 4.56 -8.42
CA ARG A 214 22.31 4.49 -9.81
C ARG A 214 23.82 4.59 -9.89
N GLY A 215 24.45 5.45 -9.09
CA GLY A 215 25.89 5.59 -9.04
C GLY A 215 26.59 4.33 -8.55
N LEU A 216 26.03 3.67 -7.51
CA LEU A 216 26.53 2.36 -7.06
C LEU A 216 26.45 1.32 -8.19
N ALA A 217 25.32 1.24 -8.89
CA ALA A 217 25.12 0.31 -10.00
C ALA A 217 26.05 0.60 -11.19
N ARG A 218 26.21 1.88 -11.57
CA ARG A 218 27.12 2.34 -12.63
C ARG A 218 28.57 1.98 -12.37
N LYS A 219 29.03 2.13 -11.13
CA LYS A 219 30.37 1.70 -10.71
C LYS A 219 30.61 0.22 -11.02
N ARG A 220 29.62 -0.64 -10.76
CA ARG A 220 29.72 -2.10 -10.95
C ARG A 220 29.73 -2.52 -12.43
N ILE A 221 29.14 -1.72 -13.32
CA ILE A 221 29.21 -1.95 -14.78
C ILE A 221 30.39 -1.24 -15.45
N GLY A 222 31.27 -0.58 -14.68
CA GLY A 222 32.47 0.11 -15.19
C GLY A 222 32.28 1.57 -15.60
N ASP A 223 31.07 2.11 -15.49
CA ASP A 223 30.78 3.54 -15.74
C ASP A 223 31.17 4.40 -14.53
N LYS A 224 32.49 4.55 -14.34
CA LYS A 224 33.06 5.31 -13.21
C LYS A 224 32.71 6.79 -13.28
N LYS A 225 32.73 7.38 -14.48
CA LYS A 225 32.37 8.79 -14.69
C LYS A 225 30.91 9.06 -14.32
N GLY A 226 29.98 8.28 -14.86
CA GLY A 226 28.56 8.42 -14.57
C GLY A 226 28.24 8.11 -13.10
N ALA A 227 28.98 7.20 -12.46
CA ALA A 227 28.87 6.96 -11.02
C ALA A 227 29.24 8.20 -10.19
N CYS A 228 30.34 8.86 -10.54
CA CYS A 228 30.77 10.08 -9.88
C CYS A 228 29.79 11.24 -10.09
N GLU A 229 29.30 11.44 -11.31
CA GLU A 229 28.26 12.44 -11.60
C GLU A 229 27.00 12.22 -10.73
N ASP A 230 26.58 10.97 -10.59
CA ASP A 230 25.43 10.60 -9.76
C ASP A 230 25.68 10.81 -8.25
N TRP A 231 26.84 10.44 -7.72
CA TRP A 231 27.15 10.67 -6.31
C TRP A 231 27.30 12.16 -5.99
N MET A 232 27.91 12.94 -6.87
CA MET A 232 27.92 14.41 -6.75
C MET A 232 26.50 14.95 -6.72
N LYS A 233 25.64 14.50 -7.64
CA LYS A 233 24.25 14.97 -7.67
C LYS A 233 23.48 14.58 -6.41
N SER A 234 23.70 13.36 -5.92
CA SER A 234 23.10 12.87 -4.68
C SER A 234 23.55 13.69 -3.46
N SER A 235 24.85 14.02 -3.39
CA SER A 235 25.43 14.92 -2.38
C SER A 235 24.80 16.32 -2.43
N GLU A 236 24.71 16.92 -3.63
CA GLU A 236 24.03 18.22 -3.85
C GLU A 236 22.57 18.22 -3.35
N LEU A 237 21.90 17.06 -3.41
CA LEU A 237 20.53 16.87 -2.96
C LEU A 237 20.42 16.45 -1.46
N GLY A 238 21.55 16.41 -0.73
CA GLY A 238 21.59 16.20 0.72
C GLY A 238 21.97 14.78 1.19
N CYS A 239 22.47 13.91 0.32
CA CYS A 239 22.91 12.57 0.73
C CYS A 239 24.30 12.59 1.38
N VAL A 240 24.36 12.46 2.70
CA VAL A 240 25.64 12.42 3.44
C VAL A 240 26.48 11.20 3.05
N GLN A 241 25.85 10.05 2.80
CA GLN A 241 26.58 8.84 2.39
C GLN A 241 27.28 9.01 1.04
N ALA A 242 26.73 9.83 0.13
CA ALA A 242 27.37 10.11 -1.14
C ALA A 242 28.69 10.88 -0.96
N ASN A 243 28.80 11.73 0.07
CA ASN A 243 30.01 12.52 0.35
C ASN A 243 31.23 11.64 0.60
N ILE A 244 31.03 10.47 1.21
CA ILE A 244 32.09 9.49 1.49
C ILE A 244 32.68 8.92 0.19
N LEU A 245 31.91 8.92 -0.89
CA LEU A 245 32.31 8.38 -2.18
C LEU A 245 32.97 9.42 -3.09
N LEU A 246 32.84 10.72 -2.80
CA LEU A 246 33.41 11.80 -3.61
C LEU A 246 34.94 11.77 -3.75
N PRO A 247 35.74 11.36 -2.74
CA PRO A 247 37.18 11.19 -2.92
C PRO A 247 37.56 10.14 -3.97
N LEU A 248 36.64 9.23 -4.33
CA LEU A 248 36.87 8.28 -5.43
C LEU A 248 36.74 8.94 -6.81
N CYS A 249 36.35 10.21 -6.86
CA CYS A 249 36.03 10.95 -8.07
C CYS A 249 37.08 12.01 -8.41
N ASP A 250 38.23 12.03 -7.72
CA ASP A 250 39.25 13.08 -7.82
C ASP A 250 39.71 13.40 -9.25
N GLU A 251 39.86 12.37 -10.09
CA GLU A 251 40.22 12.52 -11.52
C GLU A 251 39.14 13.30 -12.28
N TYR A 252 37.86 13.00 -12.02
CA TYR A 252 36.71 13.63 -12.67
C TYR A 252 36.38 15.01 -12.10
N MET A 253 36.68 15.24 -10.81
CA MET A 253 36.50 16.55 -10.16
C MET A 253 37.37 17.62 -10.83
N LYS A 254 38.58 17.26 -11.28
CA LYS A 254 39.47 18.18 -12.02
C LYS A 254 38.87 18.58 -13.35
N GLU A 255 38.40 17.62 -14.14
CA GLU A 255 37.76 17.88 -15.44
C GLU A 255 36.50 18.76 -15.34
N ARG A 256 35.64 18.52 -14.34
CA ARG A 256 34.44 19.35 -14.09
C ARG A 256 34.82 20.79 -13.70
N THR A 257 35.86 20.95 -12.88
CA THR A 257 36.36 22.27 -12.48
C THR A 257 36.94 23.04 -13.67
N ASP A 258 37.72 22.36 -14.52
CA ASP A 258 38.35 22.96 -15.70
C ASP A 258 37.35 23.27 -16.83
N SER A 259 36.27 22.51 -16.95
CA SER A 259 35.17 22.81 -17.89
C SER A 259 34.32 23.99 -17.43
N LEU A 260 34.00 24.08 -16.14
CA LEU A 260 33.28 25.23 -15.57
C LEU A 260 34.10 26.53 -15.69
N LYS A 261 35.41 26.48 -15.44
CA LYS A 261 36.31 27.63 -15.65
C LYS A 261 36.28 28.10 -17.11
N ARG A 262 36.43 27.19 -18.08
CA ARG A 262 36.36 27.52 -19.51
C ARG A 262 35.01 28.08 -19.95
N GLN A 263 33.90 27.61 -19.37
CA GLN A 263 32.57 28.16 -19.67
C GLN A 263 32.36 29.56 -19.10
N ASN A 264 32.97 29.89 -17.96
CA ASN A 264 32.89 31.22 -17.37
C ASN A 264 33.82 32.20 -18.11
N GLU A 265 35.05 31.79 -18.43
CA GLU A 265 36.01 32.58 -19.22
C GLU A 265 35.48 32.88 -20.63
N GLY A 266 34.79 31.91 -21.27
CA GLY A 266 34.16 32.12 -22.58
C GLY A 266 32.93 33.03 -22.56
N LYS A 267 32.26 33.18 -21.41
CA LYS A 267 31.16 34.14 -21.23
C LYS A 267 31.67 35.55 -20.98
N GLU A 268 32.72 35.70 -20.17
CA GLU A 268 33.39 36.98 -19.91
C GLU A 268 34.07 37.58 -21.15
N GLN A 269 34.47 36.75 -22.13
CA GLN A 269 35.04 37.21 -23.41
C GLN A 269 33.98 37.57 -24.48
N SER A 270 32.70 37.36 -24.18
CA SER A 270 31.57 37.61 -25.10
C SER A 270 30.65 38.77 -24.69
N GLU A 271 30.99 39.46 -23.60
CA GLU A 271 30.39 40.73 -23.13
C GLU A 271 31.31 41.91 -23.46
#